data_AF-D6X8E3-F1
#
_entry.id   AF-D6X8E3-F1
#
_cell.length_a   1.000
_cell.length_b   1.000
_cell.length_c   1.000
_cell.angle_alpha   90.00
_cell.angle_beta   90.00
_cell.angle_gamma   90.00
#
_symmetry.space_group_name_H-M   'P 1'
#
loop_
_entity.id
_entity.type
_entity.pdbx_description
1 polymer ?
#
loop_
_entity_poly.entity_id
_entity_poly.type
_entity_poly.pdbx_seq_one_letter_code
_entity_poly.pdbx_strand_id
1 'polypeptide(L)'
;MDTPAGRGVFYRLGSLGKGDTIDVVRKDRRTAVFTVDGVEVHDKNDFPDEKVYGDSGRPELRVITCGGDRSAKGGYEGNVVVYATLTAVK
;
A
#
# COMPACT_ATOMS: atom_id res chain seq x y z
N MET A 1 -9.56 -4.89 5.67
CA MET A 1 -10.91 -5.21 6.18
C MET A 1 -11.39 -4.03 7.00
N ASP A 2 -12.40 -3.32 6.52
CA ASP A 2 -13.09 -2.30 7.33
C ASP A 2 -13.92 -3.03 8.40
N THR A 3 -13.69 -2.69 9.66
CA THR A 3 -14.51 -3.15 10.76
C THR A 3 -15.72 -2.23 10.93
N PRO A 4 -16.82 -2.71 11.55
CA PRO A 4 -18.00 -1.89 11.86
C PRO A 4 -17.70 -0.61 12.65
N ALA A 5 -16.51 -0.51 13.26
CA ALA A 5 -16.03 0.64 14.02
C ALA A 5 -15.38 1.77 13.17
N GLY A 6 -15.38 1.65 11.83
CA GLY A 6 -15.29 2.80 10.94
C GLY A 6 -13.91 3.18 10.39
N ARG A 7 -12.82 2.49 10.75
CA ARG A 7 -11.51 2.67 10.10
C ARG A 7 -10.74 1.36 10.04
N GLY A 8 -10.52 0.81 8.84
CA GLY A 8 -9.59 -0.31 8.65
C GLY A 8 -8.16 0.05 9.06
N VAL A 9 -7.32 -0.95 9.33
CA VAL A 9 -5.91 -0.80 9.77
C VAL A 9 -5.09 0.10 8.82
N PHE A 10 -5.47 0.14 7.54
CA PHE A 10 -4.84 0.95 6.48
C PHE A 10 -5.63 2.21 6.09
N TYR A 11 -6.56 2.69 6.92
CA TYR A 11 -7.36 3.87 6.62
C TYR A 11 -6.50 5.13 6.33
N ARG A 12 -5.32 5.24 6.94
CA ARG A 12 -4.36 6.34 6.72
C ARG A 12 -3.31 6.04 5.65
N LEU A 13 -3.41 4.90 4.97
CA LEU A 13 -2.41 4.50 3.98
C LEU A 13 -2.33 5.53 2.83
N GLY A 14 -3.46 6.13 2.45
CA GLY A 14 -3.52 7.20 1.46
C GLY A 14 -2.92 8.54 1.90
N SER A 15 -2.57 8.73 3.18
CA SER A 15 -1.92 9.96 3.66
C SER A 15 -0.40 9.88 3.67
N LEU A 16 0.19 8.74 3.28
CA LEU A 16 1.63 8.61 3.16
C LEU A 16 2.14 9.47 2.00
N GLY A 17 3.26 10.13 2.24
CA GLY A 17 4.00 10.91 1.24
C GLY A 17 5.25 10.20 0.77
N LYS A 18 5.77 10.62 -0.39
CA LYS A 18 7.10 10.21 -0.84
C LYS A 18 8.14 10.58 0.21
N GLY A 19 9.01 9.64 0.56
CA GLY A 19 10.03 9.79 1.60
C GLY A 19 9.62 9.28 2.99
N ASP A 20 8.35 9.00 3.22
CA ASP A 20 7.92 8.31 4.45
C ASP A 20 8.52 6.91 4.52
N THR A 21 8.72 6.38 5.73
CA THR A 21 9.34 5.07 5.92
C THR A 21 8.36 4.03 6.46
N ILE A 22 8.50 2.80 5.98
CA ILE A 22 7.80 1.61 6.46
C ILE A 22 8.85 0.62 7.00
N ASP A 23 8.78 0.35 8.29
CA ASP A 23 9.65 -0.60 8.99
C ASP A 23 9.00 -1.99 9.01
N VAL A 24 9.68 -2.99 8.45
CA VAL A 24 9.24 -4.40 8.44
C VAL A 24 10.18 -5.22 9.29
N VAL A 25 9.71 -5.68 10.44
CA VAL A 25 10.44 -6.61 11.30
C VAL A 25 10.45 -7.99 10.66
N ARG A 26 11.63 -8.52 10.37
CA ARG A 26 11.79 -9.84 9.75
C ARG A 26 12.08 -10.91 10.79
N LYS A 27 11.88 -12.17 10.40
CA LYS A 27 12.18 -13.35 11.24
C LYS A 27 13.65 -13.42 11.69
N ASP A 28 14.57 -12.86 10.91
CA ASP A 28 15.99 -12.76 11.24
C ASP A 28 16.30 -11.70 12.32
N ARG A 29 15.27 -11.07 12.90
CA ARG A 29 15.33 -10.01 13.91
C ARG A 29 15.95 -8.69 13.42
N ARG A 30 16.13 -8.52 12.12
CA ARG A 30 16.48 -7.24 11.50
C ARG A 30 15.24 -6.52 11.00
N THR A 31 15.29 -5.21 10.96
CA THR A 31 14.23 -4.36 10.40
C THR A 31 14.62 -3.91 9.01
N ALA A 32 13.84 -4.33 8.02
CA ALA A 32 13.93 -3.80 6.66
C ALA A 32 13.20 -2.45 6.58
N VAL A 33 13.87 -1.43 6.06
CA VAL A 33 13.33 -0.06 5.96
C VAL A 33 13.00 0.23 4.51
N PHE A 34 11.73 0.37 4.22
CA PHE A 34 11.25 0.76 2.89
C PHE A 34 10.91 2.24 2.90
N THR A 35 11.38 2.98 1.91
CA THR A 35 11.02 4.39 1.72
C THR A 35 9.94 4.47 0.65
N VAL A 36 8.85 5.17 0.96
CA VAL A 36 7.71 5.36 0.06
C VAL A 36 8.17 6.15 -1.16
N ASP A 37 7.94 5.56 -2.33
CA ASP A 37 8.19 6.18 -3.63
C ASP A 37 6.96 6.98 -4.09
N GLY A 38 5.76 6.50 -3.76
CA GLY A 38 4.50 7.14 -4.06
C GLY A 38 3.28 6.32 -3.63
N VAL A 39 2.12 6.97 -3.72
CA VAL A 39 0.81 6.37 -3.47
C VAL A 39 -0.06 6.60 -4.69
N GLU A 40 -0.70 5.54 -5.16
CA GLU A 40 -1.58 5.58 -6.33
C GLU A 40 -2.96 5.04 -5.96
N VAL A 41 -3.99 5.52 -6.65
CA VAL A 41 -5.36 4.99 -6.57
C VAL A 41 -5.73 4.45 -7.93
N HIS A 42 -6.15 3.18 -7.97
CA HIS A 42 -6.56 2.50 -9.18
C HIS A 42 -8.03 2.11 -9.08
N ASP A 43 -8.77 2.29 -10.18
CA ASP A 43 -10.14 1.79 -10.30
C ASP A 43 -10.13 0.26 -10.19
N LYS A 44 -11.15 -0.33 -9.57
CA LYS A 44 -11.26 -1.78 -9.44
C LYS A 44 -11.46 -2.49 -10.78
N ASN A 45 -12.01 -1.82 -11.78
CA ASN A 45 -12.30 -2.38 -13.09
C ASN A 45 -11.12 -2.23 -14.07
N ASP A 46 -10.14 -1.39 -13.74
CA ASP A 46 -8.94 -1.14 -14.55
C ASP A 46 -7.69 -1.22 -13.66
N PHE A 47 -7.62 -2.28 -12.86
CA PHE A 47 -6.54 -2.47 -11.92
C PHE A 47 -5.27 -2.94 -12.65
N PRO A 48 -4.12 -2.23 -12.54
CA PRO A 48 -2.94 -2.55 -13.31
C PRO A 48 -2.14 -3.70 -12.67
N ASP A 49 -2.63 -4.93 -12.84
CA ASP A 49 -2.07 -6.13 -12.22
C ASP A 49 -0.57 -6.31 -12.46
N GLU A 50 -0.08 -6.10 -13.68
CA GLU A 50 1.34 -6.24 -13.99
C GLU A 50 2.20 -5.24 -13.22
N LYS A 51 1.75 -3.99 -13.09
CA LYS A 51 2.46 -2.96 -12.32
C LYS A 51 2.43 -3.25 -10.82
N VAL A 52 1.30 -3.76 -10.30
CA VAL A 52 1.09 -3.95 -8.86
C VAL A 52 1.64 -5.29 -8.36
N TYR A 53 1.53 -6.36 -9.14
CA TYR A 53 1.91 -7.71 -8.74
C TYR A 53 3.13 -8.26 -9.49
N GLY A 54 3.53 -7.62 -10.59
CA GLY A 54 4.69 -8.05 -11.37
C GLY A 54 5.99 -8.01 -10.57
N ASP A 55 6.92 -8.87 -10.96
CA ASP A 55 8.22 -8.98 -10.29
C ASP A 55 9.03 -7.68 -10.43
N SER A 56 9.84 -7.39 -9.42
CA SER A 56 10.80 -6.30 -9.45
C SER A 56 12.20 -6.86 -9.24
N GLY A 57 13.14 -6.51 -10.11
CA GLY A 57 14.55 -6.92 -9.99
C GLY A 57 15.30 -6.36 -8.76
N ARG A 58 14.58 -5.75 -7.82
CA ARG A 58 15.07 -5.18 -6.56
C ARG A 58 14.04 -5.40 -5.45
N PRO A 59 14.42 -5.30 -4.16
CA PRO A 59 13.48 -5.42 -3.06
C PRO A 59 12.50 -4.24 -3.02
N GLU A 60 11.22 -4.51 -3.28
CA GLU A 60 10.12 -3.56 -3.16
C GLU A 60 9.07 -4.05 -2.15
N LEU A 61 8.35 -3.09 -1.58
CA LEU A 61 7.17 -3.32 -0.74
C LEU A 61 5.98 -2.64 -1.42
N ARG A 62 4.89 -3.37 -1.56
CA ARG A 62 3.60 -2.86 -2.05
C ARG A 62 2.52 -3.14 -1.01
N VAL A 63 1.85 -2.09 -0.53
CA VAL A 63 0.74 -2.21 0.44
C VAL A 63 -0.55 -1.82 -0.25
N ILE A 64 -1.53 -2.72 -0.24
CA ILE A 64 -2.76 -2.58 -1.05
C ILE A 64 -3.97 -2.59 -0.12
N THR A 65 -4.90 -1.66 -0.33
CA THR A 65 -6.17 -1.63 0.41
C THR A 65 -7.30 -1.10 -0.47
N CYS A 66 -8.54 -1.48 -0.16
CA CYS A 66 -9.71 -0.88 -0.79
C CYS A 66 -9.77 0.61 -0.42
N GLY A 67 -10.02 1.49 -1.39
CA GLY A 67 -10.11 2.93 -1.15
C GLY A 67 -10.57 3.71 -2.38
N GLY A 68 -10.36 5.02 -2.39
CA GLY A 68 -10.94 5.90 -3.41
C GLY A 68 -12.40 6.22 -3.13
N ASP A 69 -13.16 6.56 -4.17
CA ASP A 69 -14.55 7.00 -4.03
C ASP A 69 -15.46 5.87 -3.53
N ARG A 70 -16.49 6.25 -2.77
CA ARG A 70 -17.50 5.32 -2.29
C ARG A 70 -18.66 5.27 -3.26
N SER A 71 -19.04 4.06 -3.66
CA SER A 71 -20.16 3.83 -4.56
C SER A 71 -21.50 4.17 -3.91
N ALA A 72 -22.48 4.55 -4.73
CA ALA A 72 -23.87 4.75 -4.30
C ALA A 72 -24.52 3.44 -3.77
N LYS A 73 -24.02 2.28 -4.19
CA LYS A 73 -24.47 0.95 -3.75
C LYS A 73 -23.70 0.46 -2.50
N GLY A 74 -22.76 1.26 -2.00
CA GLY A 74 -21.85 0.91 -0.92
C GLY A 74 -20.55 0.27 -1.41
N GLY A 75 -19.50 0.39 -0.59
CA GLY A 75 -18.14 -0.08 -0.92
C GLY A 75 -17.28 0.98 -1.62
N TYR A 76 -15.98 0.73 -1.66
CA TYR A 76 -15.00 1.55 -2.38
C TYR A 76 -14.91 1.11 -3.84
N GLU A 77 -14.78 2.05 -4.76
CA GLU A 77 -14.67 1.80 -6.21
C GLU A 77 -13.22 1.57 -6.67
N GLY A 78 -12.24 1.82 -5.80
CA GLY A 78 -10.83 1.67 -6.12
C GLY A 78 -10.03 0.89 -5.08
N ASN A 79 -8.73 0.85 -5.36
CA ASN A 79 -7.68 0.35 -4.49
C ASN A 79 -6.60 1.41 -4.36
N VAL A 80 -6.16 1.66 -3.13
CA VAL A 80 -4.99 2.48 -2.83
C VAL A 80 -3.78 1.54 -2.77
N VAL A 81 -2.73 1.87 -3.52
CA VAL A 81 -1.47 1.13 -3.57
C VAL A 81 -0.33 2.05 -3.17
N VAL A 82 0.41 1.66 -2.13
CA VAL A 82 1.66 2.32 -1.74
C VAL A 82 2.81 1.54 -2.33
N TYR A 83 3.70 2.23 -3.04
CA TYR A 83 4.96 1.68 -3.55
C TYR A 83 6.10 2.19 -2.69
N ALA A 84 6.99 1.28 -2.28
CA ALA A 84 8.16 1.63 -1.50
C ALA A 84 9.35 0.73 -1.83
N THR A 85 10.56 1.28 -1.82
CA THR A 85 11.81 0.57 -2.12
C THR A 85 12.65 0.41 -0.86
N LEU A 86 13.33 -0.73 -0.70
CA LEU A 86 14.23 -0.95 0.43
C LEU A 86 15.41 0.02 0.37
N THR A 87 15.61 0.82 1.42
CA THR A 87 16.71 1.80 1.51
C THR A 87 17.68 1.52 2.65
N ALA A 88 17.27 0.77 3.67
CA ALA A 88 18.16 0.39 4.78
C ALA A 88 17.75 -0.93 5.44
N VAL A 89 18.67 -1.49 6.21
CA VAL A 89 18.42 -2.59 7.16
C VAL A 89 19.01 -2.19 8.50
N LYS A 90 18.18 -2.20 9.56
CA LYS A 90 18.58 -1.95 10.96
C LYS A 90 18.64 -3.26 11.74
#